data_AF-A0A5Q0QBE8-F1
#
_entry.id   AF-A0A5Q0QBE8-F1
#
_cell.length_a   1.000
_cell.length_b   1.000
_cell.length_c   1.000
_cell.angle_alpha   90.00
_cell.angle_beta   90.00
_cell.angle_gamma   90.00
#
_symmetry.space_group_name_H-M   'P 1'
#
loop_
_entity.id
_entity.type
_entity.pdbx_description
1 polymer ?
#
loop_
_entity_poly.entity_id
_entity_poly.type
_entity_poly.pdbx_seq_one_letter_code
_entity_poly.pdbx_strand_id
1 'polypeptide(L)'
;MDYYLDEEDDRLQHASSIGDPIQITESIKNGIKKSTHMMVVVSDKTYKSLWVPFEVGYGHASILDQEKLKNQNDRIKLSVLTLKDIAEKALPDYLQVGYLIKGTKSLNEYISKITDRLEKSLINESRIFSNSQMKHPLDSVLNWNL
;
A
#
# COMPACT_ATOMS: atom_id res chain seq x y z
N MET A 1 0.34 -11.02 -11.33
CA MET A 1 -0.11 -9.80 -10.66
C MET A 1 0.78 -8.71 -11.23
N ASP A 2 0.18 -7.76 -11.90
CA ASP A 2 0.90 -6.63 -12.48
C ASP A 2 0.98 -5.52 -11.43
N TYR A 3 2.04 -4.72 -11.46
CA TYR A 3 2.26 -3.65 -10.49
C TYR A 3 2.62 -2.34 -11.19
N TYR A 4 2.34 -1.24 -10.48
CA TYR A 4 2.74 0.11 -10.83
C TYR A 4 3.48 0.69 -9.62
N LEU A 5 4.63 1.29 -9.85
CA LEU A 5 5.40 2.06 -8.86
C LEU A 5 5.57 3.47 -9.41
N ASP A 6 5.19 4.46 -8.60
CA ASP A 6 5.36 5.88 -8.87
C ASP A 6 6.84 6.27 -9.08
N GLU A 7 7.73 5.67 -8.29
CA GLU A 7 9.19 5.83 -8.43
C GLU A 7 9.74 5.30 -9.77
N GLU A 8 9.02 4.43 -10.47
CA GLU A 8 9.42 3.84 -11.77
C GLU A 8 8.64 4.44 -12.96
N ASP A 9 7.75 5.42 -12.73
CA ASP A 9 6.99 6.08 -13.79
C ASP A 9 7.82 7.18 -14.46
N ASP A 10 8.47 6.86 -15.59
CA ASP A 10 9.29 7.79 -16.36
C ASP A 10 8.61 9.15 -16.63
N ARG A 11 7.30 9.16 -16.87
CA ARG A 11 6.57 10.40 -17.15
C ARG A 11 6.40 11.23 -15.87
N LEU A 12 6.09 10.59 -14.76
CA LEU A 12 6.03 11.24 -13.45
C LEU A 12 7.41 11.79 -13.05
N GLN A 13 8.45 10.99 -13.19
CA GLN A 13 9.83 11.36 -12.86
C GLN A 13 10.30 12.54 -13.73
N HIS A 14 10.01 12.51 -15.03
CA HIS A 14 10.32 13.62 -15.92
C HIS A 14 9.56 14.91 -15.52
N ALA A 15 8.24 14.82 -15.31
CA ALA A 15 7.42 15.96 -14.89
C ALA A 15 7.90 16.59 -13.58
N SER A 16 8.28 15.75 -12.61
CA SER A 16 8.88 16.18 -11.35
C SER A 16 10.19 16.93 -11.57
N SER A 17 11.07 16.41 -12.44
CA SER A 17 12.38 17.00 -12.73
C SER A 17 12.31 18.40 -13.35
N ILE A 18 11.27 18.68 -14.14
CA ILE A 18 11.06 19.99 -14.79
C ILE A 18 10.08 20.89 -14.01
N GLY A 19 9.53 20.41 -12.89
CA GLY A 19 8.59 21.14 -12.05
C GLY A 19 7.26 21.44 -12.75
N ASP A 20 6.72 20.50 -13.53
CA ASP A 20 5.40 20.61 -14.18
C ASP A 20 4.29 20.06 -13.26
N PRO A 21 3.63 20.90 -12.45
CA PRO A 21 2.64 20.43 -11.47
C PRO A 21 1.41 19.78 -12.11
N ILE A 22 1.05 20.18 -13.34
CA ILE A 22 -0.10 19.62 -14.04
C ILE A 22 0.22 18.19 -14.44
N GLN A 23 1.39 17.98 -15.05
CA GLN A 23 1.80 16.66 -15.51
C GLN A 23 2.10 15.71 -14.35
N ILE A 24 2.71 16.17 -13.26
CA ILE A 24 2.90 15.38 -12.04
C ILE A 24 1.55 14.85 -11.55
N THR A 25 0.59 15.76 -11.38
CA THR A 25 -0.74 15.45 -10.86
C THR A 25 -1.47 14.46 -11.77
N GLU A 26 -1.43 14.66 -13.09
CA GLU A 26 -2.11 13.77 -14.03
C GLU A 26 -1.44 12.39 -14.11
N SER A 27 -0.11 12.29 -14.04
CA SER A 27 0.59 11.00 -14.01
C SER A 27 0.16 10.18 -12.79
N ILE A 28 0.16 10.79 -11.59
CA ILE A 28 -0.30 10.14 -10.34
C ILE A 28 -1.74 9.65 -10.47
N LYS A 29 -2.65 10.55 -10.90
CA LYS A 29 -4.08 10.19 -11.06
C LYS A 29 -4.26 9.05 -12.06
N ASN A 30 -3.48 9.02 -13.13
CA ASN A 30 -3.55 7.99 -14.16
C ASN A 30 -3.06 6.64 -13.64
N GLY A 31 -1.98 6.61 -12.86
CA GLY A 31 -1.50 5.39 -12.20
C GLY A 31 -2.58 4.80 -11.28
N ILE A 32 -3.18 5.65 -10.43
CA ILE A 32 -4.25 5.25 -9.50
C ILE A 32 -5.50 4.76 -10.25
N LYS A 33 -5.97 5.50 -11.27
CA LYS A 33 -7.18 5.13 -12.06
C LYS A 33 -7.05 3.80 -12.80
N LYS A 34 -5.84 3.45 -13.22
CA LYS A 34 -5.56 2.18 -13.92
C LYS A 34 -5.38 1.01 -12.94
N SER A 35 -5.30 1.29 -11.65
CA SER A 35 -5.06 0.29 -10.62
C SER A 35 -6.37 -0.21 -10.01
N THR A 36 -6.45 -1.52 -9.75
CA THR A 36 -7.58 -2.13 -9.04
C THR A 36 -7.40 -2.10 -7.53
N HIS A 37 -6.14 -2.07 -7.09
CA HIS A 37 -5.71 -2.00 -5.70
C HIS A 37 -4.58 -0.99 -5.59
N MET A 38 -4.52 -0.33 -4.45
CA MET A 38 -3.45 0.59 -4.07
C MET A 38 -2.93 0.19 -2.70
N MET A 39 -1.61 0.10 -2.57
CA MET A 39 -0.92 -0.11 -1.30
C MET A 39 -0.01 1.07 -1.03
N VAL A 40 -0.22 1.74 0.10
CA VAL A 40 0.61 2.85 0.54
C VAL A 40 1.63 2.32 1.54
N VAL A 41 2.91 2.41 1.20
CA VAL A 41 4.01 1.99 2.08
C VAL A 41 4.46 3.19 2.92
N VAL A 42 4.20 3.15 4.22
CA VAL A 42 4.38 4.31 5.09
C VAL A 42 5.60 4.09 6.00
N SER A 43 6.54 5.02 5.88
CA SER A 43 7.68 5.22 6.76
C SER A 43 7.58 6.58 7.47
N ASP A 44 8.50 6.88 8.39
CA ASP A 44 8.59 8.22 9.00
C ASP A 44 8.82 9.34 7.97
N LYS A 45 9.46 9.03 6.83
CA LYS A 45 9.66 9.98 5.72
C LYS A 45 8.36 10.19 4.93
N THR A 46 7.73 9.08 4.52
CA THR A 46 6.50 9.09 3.71
C THR A 46 5.38 9.84 4.43
N TYR A 47 5.28 9.65 5.75
CA TYR A 47 4.34 10.36 6.62
C TYR A 47 4.43 11.91 6.52
N LYS A 48 5.61 12.46 6.22
CA LYS A 48 5.85 13.91 6.13
C LYS A 48 5.63 14.48 4.72
N SER A 49 5.39 13.63 3.72
CA SER A 49 5.16 14.07 2.34
C SER A 49 3.78 14.70 2.19
N LEU A 50 3.70 15.82 1.47
CA LEU A 50 2.42 16.44 1.10
C LEU A 50 1.71 15.68 -0.04
N TRP A 51 2.43 14.85 -0.79
CA TRP A 51 1.86 14.05 -1.88
C TRP A 51 1.04 12.87 -1.38
N VAL A 52 1.43 12.28 -0.24
CA VAL A 52 0.78 11.08 0.31
C VAL A 52 -0.69 11.34 0.69
N PRO A 53 -1.05 12.43 1.41
CA PRO A 53 -2.46 12.76 1.63
C PRO A 53 -3.25 12.95 0.33
N PHE A 54 -2.64 13.55 -0.69
CA PHE A 54 -3.27 13.76 -2.00
C PHE A 54 -3.56 12.42 -2.69
N GLU A 55 -2.56 11.54 -2.78
CA GLU A 55 -2.65 10.21 -3.38
C GLU A 55 -3.68 9.32 -2.66
N VAL A 56 -3.63 9.29 -1.32
CA VAL A 56 -4.58 8.52 -0.51
C VAL A 56 -6.00 9.03 -0.71
N GLY A 57 -6.20 10.36 -0.68
CA GLY A 57 -7.51 10.96 -0.92
C GLY A 57 -8.04 10.63 -2.32
N TYR A 58 -7.17 10.68 -3.33
CA TYR A 58 -7.54 10.36 -4.71
C TYR A 58 -7.83 8.87 -4.92
N GLY A 59 -7.02 7.99 -4.33
CA GLY A 59 -7.23 6.55 -4.31
C GLY A 59 -8.55 6.18 -3.63
N HIS A 60 -8.85 6.80 -2.50
CA HIS A 60 -10.14 6.64 -1.83
C HIS A 60 -11.32 7.06 -2.74
N ALA A 61 -11.23 8.20 -3.41
CA ALA A 61 -12.29 8.65 -4.33
C ALA A 61 -12.43 7.76 -5.58
N SER A 62 -11.31 7.26 -6.12
CA SER A 62 -11.29 6.58 -7.42
C SER A 62 -11.46 5.06 -7.32
N ILE A 63 -10.97 4.44 -6.25
CA ILE A 63 -10.98 2.99 -6.04
C ILE A 63 -12.14 2.57 -5.14
N LEU A 64 -12.42 3.35 -4.09
CA LEU A 64 -13.34 2.91 -3.04
C LEU A 64 -14.80 3.30 -3.24
N ASP A 65 -15.12 4.30 -4.07
CA ASP A 65 -16.49 4.82 -4.32
C ASP A 65 -17.27 5.12 -3.02
N GLN A 66 -17.65 6.38 -2.78
CA GLN A 66 -18.06 6.81 -1.42
C GLN A 66 -19.24 6.01 -0.82
N GLU A 67 -20.10 5.40 -1.65
CA GLU A 67 -21.21 4.57 -1.17
C GLU A 67 -20.80 3.14 -0.69
N LYS A 68 -19.62 2.63 -1.09
CA LYS A 68 -19.18 1.24 -0.86
C LYS A 68 -18.32 1.04 0.39
N LEU A 69 -17.81 2.12 0.98
CA LEU A 69 -17.06 2.10 2.26
C LEU A 69 -17.85 1.59 3.47
N LYS A 70 -19.15 1.33 3.29
CA LYS A 70 -19.99 0.63 4.28
C LYS A 70 -19.56 -0.83 4.47
N ASN A 71 -18.97 -1.45 3.44
CA ASN A 71 -18.44 -2.80 3.55
C ASN A 71 -16.95 -2.75 3.87
N GLN A 72 -16.55 -3.33 5.01
CA GLN A 72 -15.14 -3.44 5.40
C GLN A 72 -14.30 -4.18 4.34
N ASN A 73 -14.91 -5.06 3.54
CA ASN A 73 -14.22 -5.80 2.48
C ASN A 73 -13.73 -4.88 1.36
N ASP A 74 -14.39 -3.74 1.08
CA ASP A 74 -13.94 -2.84 0.01
C ASP A 74 -12.65 -2.10 0.39
N ARG A 75 -12.40 -1.87 1.69
CA ARG A 75 -11.17 -1.24 2.17
C ARG A 75 -9.92 -2.01 1.79
N ILE A 76 -10.01 -3.30 1.47
CA ILE A 76 -8.87 -4.11 1.04
C ILE A 76 -8.22 -3.60 -0.26
N LYS A 77 -8.97 -2.84 -1.08
CA LYS A 77 -8.48 -2.23 -2.31
C LYS A 77 -7.61 -1.00 -2.07
N LEU A 78 -7.66 -0.40 -0.87
CA LEU A 78 -6.76 0.66 -0.44
C LEU A 78 -6.10 0.24 0.87
N SER A 79 -4.90 -0.32 0.78
CA SER A 79 -4.17 -0.82 1.94
C SER A 79 -3.05 0.14 2.36
N VAL A 80 -2.70 0.11 3.64
CA VAL A 80 -1.63 0.91 4.22
C VAL A 80 -0.69 -0.03 4.97
N LEU A 81 0.52 -0.22 4.43
CA LEU A 81 1.59 -1.02 5.02
C LEU A 81 2.51 -0.11 5.82
N THR A 82 2.55 -0.28 7.14
CA THR A 82 3.46 0.47 7.99
C THR A 82 4.81 -0.25 8.13
N LEU A 83 5.88 0.52 7.97
CA LEU A 83 7.23 0.04 8.26
C LEU A 83 7.49 0.05 9.78
N LYS A 84 8.50 -0.70 10.19
CA LYS A 84 8.82 -0.98 11.60
C LYS A 84 9.02 0.27 12.47
N ASP A 85 9.49 1.37 11.87
CA ASP A 85 9.72 2.66 12.52
C ASP A 85 8.44 3.42 12.92
N ILE A 86 7.30 3.03 12.34
CA ILE A 86 6.00 3.66 12.61
C ILE A 86 4.88 2.67 12.91
N ALA A 87 5.12 1.35 12.82
CA ALA A 87 4.07 0.32 12.95
C ALA A 87 3.28 0.39 14.26
N GLU A 88 3.93 0.83 15.34
CA GLU A 88 3.33 0.99 16.68
C GLU A 88 2.88 2.43 16.98
N LYS A 89 3.17 3.39 16.09
CA LYS A 89 2.73 4.78 16.25
C LYS A 89 1.25 4.94 15.88
N ALA A 90 0.61 5.98 16.44
CA ALA A 90 -0.68 6.43 15.95
C ALA A 90 -0.51 7.01 14.54
N LEU A 91 -1.29 6.49 13.59
CA LEU A 91 -1.33 7.01 12.22
C LEU A 91 -2.27 8.22 12.14
N PRO A 92 -2.07 9.16 11.21
CA PRO A 92 -3.06 10.17 10.89
C PRO A 92 -4.37 9.53 10.43
N ASP A 93 -5.49 10.19 10.71
CA ASP A 93 -6.83 9.68 10.39
C ASP A 93 -7.00 9.30 8.92
N TYR A 94 -6.42 10.07 8.00
CA TYR A 94 -6.52 9.81 6.56
C TYR A 94 -5.84 8.49 6.13
N LEU A 95 -4.87 7.97 6.90
CA LEU A 95 -4.27 6.65 6.64
C LEU A 95 -5.08 5.52 7.30
N GLN A 96 -5.86 5.82 8.33
CA GLN A 96 -6.67 4.82 9.05
C GLN A 96 -7.94 4.41 8.29
N VAL A 97 -8.28 5.11 7.20
CA VAL A 97 -9.46 4.79 6.37
C VAL A 97 -9.28 3.52 5.54
N GLY A 98 -8.03 3.17 5.20
CA GLY A 98 -7.69 1.99 4.42
C GLY A 98 -7.59 0.70 5.24
N TYR A 99 -7.28 -0.41 4.57
CA TYR A 99 -6.94 -1.67 5.23
C TYR A 99 -5.51 -1.58 5.81
N LEU A 100 -5.39 -1.55 7.14
CA LEU A 100 -4.11 -1.42 7.82
C LEU A 100 -3.35 -2.76 7.86
N ILE A 101 -2.07 -2.70 7.50
CA ILE A 101 -1.10 -3.80 7.53
C ILE A 101 0.08 -3.32 8.37
N LYS A 102 0.37 -3.99 9.48
CA LYS A 102 1.36 -3.53 10.47
C LYS A 102 2.62 -4.38 10.56
N GLY A 103 2.69 -5.44 9.77
CA GLY A 103 3.81 -6.36 9.83
C GLY A 103 3.70 -7.49 8.82
N THR A 104 4.62 -8.44 8.93
CA THR A 104 4.69 -9.58 8.00
C THR A 104 3.49 -10.50 8.18
N LYS A 105 2.99 -10.67 9.41
CA LYS A 105 1.81 -11.50 9.66
C LYS A 105 0.57 -10.91 8.99
N SER A 106 0.27 -9.63 9.28
CA SER A 106 -0.87 -8.97 8.65
C SER A 106 -0.72 -8.80 7.13
N LEU A 107 0.52 -8.72 6.62
CA LEU A 107 0.79 -8.72 5.17
C LEU A 107 0.44 -10.07 4.53
N ASN A 108 0.83 -11.18 5.15
CA ASN A 108 0.45 -12.52 4.68
C ASN A 108 -1.06 -12.73 4.69
N GLU A 109 -1.75 -12.26 5.75
CA GLU A 109 -3.22 -12.27 5.83
C GLU A 109 -3.85 -11.44 4.71
N TYR A 110 -3.30 -10.26 4.42
CA TYR A 110 -3.74 -9.40 3.32
C TYR A 110 -3.59 -10.10 1.96
N ILE A 111 -2.40 -10.64 1.66
CA ILE A 111 -2.12 -11.35 0.40
C ILE A 111 -3.08 -12.53 0.22
N SER A 112 -3.32 -13.29 1.28
CA SER A 112 -4.27 -14.41 1.28
C SER A 112 -5.69 -13.96 0.90
N LYS A 113 -6.15 -12.82 1.44
CA LYS A 113 -7.46 -12.26 1.14
C LYS A 113 -7.59 -11.73 -0.29
N ILE A 114 -6.60 -10.98 -0.80
CA ILE A 114 -6.68 -10.41 -2.17
C ILE A 114 -6.50 -11.46 -3.26
N THR A 115 -5.85 -12.58 -2.95
CA THR A 115 -5.69 -13.69 -3.89
C THR A 115 -6.79 -14.74 -3.77
N ASP A 116 -7.60 -14.70 -2.71
CA ASP A 116 -8.54 -15.76 -2.31
C ASP A 116 -7.86 -17.13 -2.17
N ARG A 117 -6.70 -17.15 -1.49
CA ARG A 117 -5.88 -18.35 -1.31
C ARG A 117 -5.50 -18.53 0.15
N LEU A 118 -5.37 -19.78 0.57
CA LEU A 118 -4.85 -20.12 1.88
C LEU A 118 -3.36 -19.76 1.98
N GLU A 119 -2.97 -19.07 3.07
CA GLU A 119 -1.57 -18.71 3.35
C GLU A 119 -0.63 -19.92 3.23
N LYS A 120 -1.05 -21.07 3.78
CA LYS A 120 -0.27 -22.33 3.71
C LYS A 120 0.00 -22.77 2.26
N SER A 121 -0.94 -22.58 1.35
CA SER A 121 -0.74 -22.89 -0.08
C SER A 121 0.27 -21.92 -0.70
N LEU A 122 0.19 -20.63 -0.39
CA LEU A 122 1.13 -19.62 -0.87
C LEU A 122 2.57 -19.89 -0.37
N ILE A 123 2.72 -20.29 0.91
CA ILE A 123 4.01 -20.65 1.50
C ILE A 123 4.58 -21.90 0.82
N ASN A 124 3.78 -22.96 0.67
CA ASN A 124 4.22 -24.21 0.05
C ASN A 124 4.67 -24.03 -1.40
N GLU A 125 4.08 -23.07 -2.11
CA GLU A 125 4.45 -22.69 -3.47
C GLU A 125 5.59 -21.67 -3.54
N SER A 126 6.18 -21.30 -2.39
CA SER A 126 7.23 -20.28 -2.29
C SER A 126 6.81 -18.91 -2.87
N ARG A 127 5.52 -18.57 -2.80
CA ARG A 127 4.97 -17.27 -3.22
C ARG A 127 5.15 -16.20 -2.15
N ILE A 128 5.09 -16.61 -0.89
CA ILE A 128 5.37 -15.80 0.31
C ILE A 128 6.18 -16.64 1.29
N PHE A 129 6.78 -15.99 2.27
CA PHE A 129 7.46 -16.67 3.37
C PHE A 129 6.58 -16.66 4.62
N SER A 130 6.73 -17.66 5.50
CA SER A 130 6.07 -17.63 6.80
C SER A 130 6.63 -16.47 7.62
N ASN A 131 5.74 -15.73 8.29
CA ASN A 131 6.14 -14.68 9.23
C ASN A 131 7.02 -15.20 10.40
N SER A 132 7.01 -16.50 10.67
CA SER A 132 7.80 -17.16 11.70
C SER A 132 9.11 -17.79 11.18
N GLN A 133 9.41 -17.65 9.89
CA GLN A 133 10.61 -18.19 9.29
C GLN A 133 11.86 -17.50 9.86
N MET A 134 12.87 -18.28 10.25
CA MET A 134 14.18 -17.71 10.60
C MET A 134 14.80 -16.97 9.42
N LYS A 135 15.34 -15.76 9.68
CA LYS A 135 15.96 -14.89 8.68
C LYS A 135 14.97 -14.51 7.57
N HIS A 136 13.79 -14.03 7.95
CA HIS A 136 12.81 -13.58 6.99
C HIS A 136 13.35 -12.34 6.26
N PRO A 137 13.22 -12.23 4.91
CA PRO A 137 13.83 -11.14 4.14
C PRO A 137 13.32 -9.75 4.54
N LEU A 138 12.13 -9.68 5.15
CA LEU A 138 11.52 -8.42 5.60
C LEU A 138 11.77 -8.11 7.09
N ASP A 139 12.51 -8.92 7.86
CA ASP A 139 12.70 -8.72 9.31
C ASP A 139 13.39 -7.38 9.66
N SER A 140 14.22 -6.87 8.74
CA SER A 140 14.89 -5.58 8.87
C SER A 140 13.96 -4.39 8.61
N VAL A 141 12.81 -4.60 7.96
CA VAL A 141 11.93 -3.55 7.44
C VAL A 141 10.54 -3.57 8.10
N LEU A 142 10.01 -4.76 8.42
CA LEU A 142 8.69 -4.97 9.01
C LEU A 142 8.80 -5.57 10.41
N ASN A 143 7.76 -5.37 11.22
CA ASN A 143 7.57 -6.16 12.43
C ASN A 143 7.01 -7.53 12.02
N TRP A 144 7.61 -8.63 12.47
CA TRP A 144 7.22 -9.98 12.02
C TRP A 144 5.88 -10.44 12.64
N ASN A 145 5.50 -9.92 13.81
CA ASN A 145 4.37 -10.41 14.59
C ASN A 145 3.07 -9.59 14.41
N LEU A 146 3.20 -8.37 13.88
CA LEU A 146 2.08 -7.45 13.65
C LEU A 146 1.37 -7.71 12.32
#